data_AF-A0A1H3JMI5-F1
#
_entry.id   AF-A0A1H3JMI5-F1
#
_cell.length_a   1.000
_cell.length_b   1.000
_cell.length_c   1.000
_cell.angle_alpha   90.00
_cell.angle_beta   90.00
_cell.angle_gamma   90.00
#
_symmetry.space_group_name_H-M   'P 1'
#
loop_
_entity.id
_entity.type
_entity.pdbx_description
1 polymer ?
#
loop_
_entity_poly.entity_id
_entity_poly.type
_entity_poly.pdbx_seq_one_letter_code
_entity_poly.pdbx_strand_id
1 'polypeptide(L)'
;MAKKEKKESKIVLKLITVLVLAAFSVSIFWFAQRLLMPKYQKGVIEGSFTEEYYRENVPHDVIFFGDCDAYESYSPIKMYEEYGISAYIRGSGEQYICQSYYLLRDVLRTETPKVVVLSIHNLQHDVPRNEAYNRMTLDGMRWSQDKVDAINVSMTKDENFASYVFPILRFHDRWSELTKTDFEHVFSKDITSHNGYYMRCDIKPQTKVMPSPPLISYDFGENAIAYLNKIRLLCEENGIELILVRAPIEYGWYEQWDANVEKYAEQYGLTYLNFCDYVDEIGIDMSVDTYDAGLHLNIYGAEKLSSYFGKYLVEHYDLTDYRTVPAVAAEYEKDIKFYNDMRDDQLREIEEYGELRSYGANAIEN
;
A
#
# COMPACT_ATOMS: atom_id res chain seq x y z
N MET A 1 -15.94 64.94 7.48
CA MET A 1 -16.13 63.62 6.83
C MET A 1 -14.88 63.16 6.08
N ALA A 2 -14.32 63.91 5.12
CA ALA A 2 -13.17 63.51 4.30
C ALA A 2 -11.88 63.02 5.01
N LYS A 3 -11.53 63.54 6.20
CA LYS A 3 -10.36 63.05 6.98
C LYS A 3 -10.63 61.68 7.65
N LYS A 4 -11.89 61.40 8.02
CA LYS A 4 -12.31 60.13 8.63
C LYS A 4 -12.36 59.05 7.55
N GLU A 5 -12.94 59.37 6.38
CA GLU A 5 -12.95 58.50 5.19
C GLU A 5 -11.54 58.17 4.68
N LYS A 6 -10.61 59.14 4.64
CA LYS A 6 -9.20 58.88 4.29
C LYS A 6 -8.47 58.00 5.32
N LYS A 7 -8.82 58.11 6.61
CA LYS A 7 -8.24 57.27 7.67
C LYS A 7 -8.78 55.84 7.60
N GLU A 8 -10.09 55.69 7.38
CA GLU A 8 -10.75 54.40 7.17
C GLU A 8 -10.22 53.71 5.89
N SER A 9 -10.09 54.43 4.78
CA SER A 9 -9.48 53.93 3.54
C SER A 9 -8.03 53.45 3.74
N LYS A 10 -7.22 54.15 4.53
CA LYS A 10 -5.85 53.71 4.87
C LYS A 10 -5.83 52.47 5.78
N ILE A 11 -6.80 52.31 6.67
CA ILE A 11 -6.93 51.12 7.53
C ILE A 11 -7.34 49.91 6.68
N VAL A 12 -8.34 50.08 5.80
CA VAL A 12 -8.78 49.05 4.87
C VAL A 12 -7.63 48.62 3.95
N LEU A 13 -6.88 49.57 3.39
CA LEU A 13 -5.72 49.24 2.56
C LEU A 13 -4.66 48.45 3.33
N LYS A 14 -4.34 48.84 4.58
CA LYS A 14 -3.41 48.08 5.43
C LYS A 14 -3.90 46.66 5.72
N LEU A 15 -5.19 46.50 6.02
CA LEU A 15 -5.78 45.18 6.25
C LEU A 15 -5.70 44.31 4.99
N ILE A 16 -6.03 44.87 3.82
CA ILE A 16 -5.87 44.18 2.54
C ILE A 16 -4.41 43.77 2.31
N THR A 17 -3.45 44.67 2.55
CA THR A 17 -2.02 44.36 2.41
C THR A 17 -1.60 43.23 3.34
N VAL A 18 -2.04 43.22 4.61
CA VAL A 18 -1.73 42.14 5.56
C VAL A 18 -2.33 40.81 5.09
N LEU A 19 -3.58 40.80 4.63
CA LEU A 19 -4.23 39.59 4.12
C LEU A 19 -3.54 39.06 2.87
N VAL A 20 -3.14 39.94 1.94
CA VAL A 20 -2.40 39.55 0.73
C VAL A 20 -1.04 38.96 1.09
N LEU A 21 -0.29 39.57 2.01
CA LEU A 21 0.99 39.05 2.46
C LEU A 21 0.83 37.71 3.20
N ALA A 22 -0.20 37.57 4.04
CA ALA A 22 -0.49 36.31 4.72
C ALA A 22 -0.84 35.20 3.73
N ALA A 23 -1.73 35.47 2.77
CA ALA A 23 -2.08 34.52 1.71
C ALA A 23 -0.85 34.14 0.88
N PHE A 24 -0.01 35.11 0.52
CA PHE A 24 1.23 34.86 -0.21
C PHE A 24 2.21 33.97 0.58
N SER A 25 2.41 34.24 1.87
CA SER A 25 3.24 33.41 2.75
C SER A 25 2.70 31.99 2.89
N VAL A 26 1.37 31.83 3.02
CA VAL A 26 0.73 30.51 3.07
C VAL A 26 0.92 29.77 1.75
N SER A 27 0.77 30.44 0.61
CA SER A 27 1.00 29.83 -0.71
C SER A 27 2.45 29.40 -0.92
N ILE A 28 3.43 30.21 -0.48
CA ILE A 28 4.85 29.83 -0.52
C ILE A 28 5.10 28.62 0.36
N PHE A 29 4.58 28.63 1.58
CA PHE A 29 4.77 27.52 2.52
C PHE A 29 4.12 26.23 2.01
N TRP A 30 2.91 26.33 1.46
CA TRP A 30 2.21 25.23 0.82
C TRP A 30 2.99 24.66 -0.37
N PHE A 31 3.51 25.54 -1.25
CA PHE A 31 4.31 25.12 -2.38
C PHE A 31 5.63 24.47 -1.95
N ALA A 32 6.35 25.07 -1.00
CA ALA A 32 7.60 24.55 -0.46
C ALA A 32 7.40 23.18 0.20
N GLN A 33 6.34 23.03 0.99
CA GLN A 33 5.98 21.74 1.58
C GLN A 33 5.69 20.70 0.50
N ARG A 34 4.87 21.03 -0.51
CA ARG A 34 4.61 20.09 -1.60
C ARG A 34 5.89 19.72 -2.31
N LEU A 35 6.72 20.68 -2.70
CA LEU A 35 7.97 20.44 -3.43
C LEU A 35 8.92 19.52 -2.65
N LEU A 36 9.05 19.73 -1.34
CA LEU A 36 9.97 18.98 -0.48
C LEU A 36 9.42 17.64 0.00
N MET A 37 8.14 17.30 -0.23
CA MET A 37 7.63 15.96 0.09
C MET A 37 8.04 14.94 -0.98
N PRO A 38 8.44 13.71 -0.59
CA PRO A 38 8.76 12.66 -1.54
C PRO A 38 7.60 12.41 -2.51
N LYS A 39 7.92 12.25 -3.80
CA LYS A 39 6.89 12.01 -4.82
C LYS A 39 6.49 10.56 -4.94
N TYR A 40 7.43 9.65 -4.68
CA TYR A 40 7.24 8.21 -4.89
C TYR A 40 6.76 7.92 -6.32
N GLN A 41 7.47 8.48 -7.31
CA GLN A 41 7.17 8.32 -8.74
C GLN A 41 8.28 7.56 -9.48
N LYS A 42 9.45 7.44 -8.85
CA LYS A 42 10.59 6.64 -9.28
C LYS A 42 11.26 6.05 -8.04
N GLY A 43 11.89 4.88 -8.21
CA GLY A 43 12.56 4.18 -7.11
C GLY A 43 11.54 3.49 -6.20
N VAL A 44 11.36 4.04 -5.00
CA VAL A 44 10.48 3.54 -3.94
C VAL A 44 9.03 3.98 -4.24
N ILE A 45 8.41 3.41 -5.27
CA ILE A 45 7.09 3.84 -5.74
C ILE A 45 5.97 3.46 -4.76
N GLU A 46 6.17 2.44 -3.93
CA GLU A 46 5.19 1.94 -2.97
C GLU A 46 4.76 2.98 -1.91
N GLY A 47 5.51 4.08 -1.78
CA GLY A 47 5.10 5.24 -0.97
C GLY A 47 3.93 6.05 -1.57
N SER A 48 3.53 5.81 -2.82
CA SER A 48 2.32 6.40 -3.43
C SER A 48 1.05 5.58 -3.19
N PHE A 49 1.16 4.28 -2.87
CA PHE A 49 0.04 3.33 -2.96
C PHE A 49 -1.15 3.69 -2.07
N THR A 50 -0.90 4.19 -0.86
CA THR A 50 -1.97 4.67 0.03
C THR A 50 -2.76 5.82 -0.62
N GLU A 51 -2.09 6.75 -1.28
CA GLU A 51 -2.73 7.90 -1.94
C GLU A 51 -3.49 7.46 -3.20
N GLU A 52 -2.94 6.50 -3.95
CA GLU A 52 -3.51 5.98 -5.20
C GLU A 52 -4.91 5.39 -5.02
N TYR A 53 -5.17 4.69 -3.90
CA TYR A 53 -6.49 4.12 -3.61
C TYR A 53 -7.61 5.17 -3.67
N TYR A 54 -7.33 6.40 -3.28
CA TYR A 54 -8.35 7.46 -3.27
C TYR A 54 -8.72 7.98 -4.67
N ARG A 55 -8.07 7.47 -5.72
CA ARG A 55 -8.39 7.73 -7.13
C ARG A 55 -9.21 6.60 -7.76
N GLU A 56 -9.41 5.50 -7.06
CA GLU A 56 -10.29 4.42 -7.49
C GLU A 56 -11.74 4.89 -7.54
N ASN A 57 -12.45 4.45 -8.59
CA ASN A 57 -13.81 4.87 -8.88
C ASN A 57 -14.78 3.68 -9.05
N VAL A 58 -14.29 2.47 -8.79
CA VAL A 58 -15.06 1.22 -8.83
C VAL A 58 -15.20 0.65 -7.41
N PRO A 59 -16.28 -0.09 -7.11
CA PRO A 59 -16.43 -0.76 -5.82
C PRO A 59 -15.57 -2.04 -5.77
N HIS A 60 -14.98 -2.34 -4.61
CA HIS A 60 -14.17 -3.54 -4.42
C HIS A 60 -14.89 -4.55 -3.52
N ASP A 61 -15.09 -5.77 -4.02
CA ASP A 61 -15.64 -6.86 -3.21
C ASP A 61 -14.55 -7.47 -2.30
N VAL A 62 -13.27 -7.33 -2.67
CA VAL A 62 -12.12 -7.88 -1.94
C VAL A 62 -11.06 -6.80 -1.71
N ILE A 63 -10.66 -6.58 -0.46
CA ILE A 63 -9.57 -5.64 -0.15
C ILE A 63 -8.48 -6.34 0.66
N PHE A 64 -7.24 -6.20 0.19
CA PHE A 64 -6.06 -6.77 0.83
C PHE A 64 -5.39 -5.73 1.73
N PHE A 65 -4.88 -6.16 2.88
CA PHE A 65 -4.03 -5.37 3.77
C PHE A 65 -2.79 -6.18 4.14
N GLY A 66 -1.67 -5.49 4.33
CA GLY A 66 -0.39 -6.12 4.58
C GLY A 66 0.79 -5.31 4.06
N ASP A 67 1.96 -5.87 4.26
CA ASP A 67 3.22 -5.37 3.76
C ASP A 67 3.49 -5.88 2.33
N CYS A 68 4.77 -6.01 1.95
CA CYS A 68 5.21 -6.48 0.63
C CYS A 68 4.68 -7.86 0.28
N ASP A 69 4.47 -8.75 1.26
CA ASP A 69 3.85 -10.06 1.03
C ASP A 69 2.44 -9.92 0.42
N ALA A 70 1.73 -8.81 0.67
CA ALA A 70 0.45 -8.53 0.03
C ALA A 70 0.63 -7.89 -1.35
N TYR A 71 1.28 -6.73 -1.44
CA TYR A 71 1.29 -5.94 -2.67
C TYR A 71 2.21 -6.47 -3.78
N GLU A 72 3.02 -7.48 -3.51
CA GLU A 72 3.88 -8.13 -4.51
C GLU A 72 3.42 -9.54 -4.89
N SER A 73 2.53 -10.16 -4.11
CA SER A 73 2.11 -11.55 -4.33
C SER A 73 0.81 -11.69 -5.10
N TYR A 74 -0.06 -10.67 -5.10
CA TYR A 74 -1.38 -10.74 -5.72
C TYR A 74 -1.55 -9.68 -6.81
N SER A 75 -2.14 -10.08 -7.93
CA SER A 75 -2.51 -9.25 -9.08
C SER A 75 -4.03 -9.13 -9.15
N PRO A 76 -4.61 -8.00 -8.70
CA PRO A 76 -6.04 -7.73 -8.82
C PRO A 76 -6.53 -7.77 -10.26
N ILE A 77 -5.70 -7.33 -11.21
CA ILE A 77 -6.00 -7.39 -12.64
C ILE A 77 -6.23 -8.82 -13.09
N LYS A 78 -5.36 -9.75 -12.67
CA LYS A 78 -5.49 -11.17 -13.02
C LYS A 78 -6.75 -11.79 -12.42
N MET A 79 -7.09 -11.45 -11.17
CA MET A 79 -8.32 -11.91 -10.51
C MET A 79 -9.57 -11.39 -11.24
N TYR A 80 -9.53 -10.14 -11.72
CA TYR A 80 -10.61 -9.55 -12.51
C TYR A 80 -10.77 -10.23 -13.87
N GLU A 81 -9.68 -10.41 -14.63
CA GLU A 81 -9.75 -11.01 -15.97
C GLU A 81 -10.38 -12.42 -15.94
N GLU A 82 -9.95 -13.25 -14.99
CA GLU A 82 -10.36 -14.66 -14.92
C GLU A 82 -11.72 -14.86 -14.23
N TYR A 83 -11.98 -14.12 -13.15
CA TYR A 83 -13.12 -14.37 -12.26
C TYR A 83 -14.07 -13.18 -12.10
N GLY A 84 -13.72 -12.02 -12.66
CA GLY A 84 -14.50 -10.78 -12.52
C GLY A 84 -14.46 -10.17 -11.12
N ILE A 85 -13.52 -10.60 -10.28
CA ILE A 85 -13.33 -10.07 -8.93
C ILE A 85 -12.79 -8.64 -9.04
N SER A 86 -13.53 -7.67 -8.49
CA SER A 86 -12.96 -6.35 -8.24
C SER A 86 -12.25 -6.34 -6.90
N ALA A 87 -10.93 -6.17 -6.94
CA ALA A 87 -10.06 -6.19 -5.77
C ALA A 87 -9.10 -5.00 -5.74
N TYR A 88 -8.67 -4.61 -4.54
CA TYR A 88 -7.62 -3.60 -4.33
C TYR A 88 -6.68 -4.00 -3.20
N ILE A 89 -5.39 -3.70 -3.34
CA ILE A 89 -4.39 -3.93 -2.31
C ILE A 89 -4.03 -2.62 -1.59
N ARG A 90 -4.49 -2.49 -0.34
CA ARG A 90 -4.15 -1.37 0.56
C ARG A 90 -2.84 -1.67 1.32
N GLY A 91 -1.84 -2.12 0.58
CA GLY A 91 -0.52 -2.48 1.10
C GLY A 91 0.50 -1.34 1.03
N SER A 92 1.53 -1.43 1.87
CA SER A 92 2.67 -0.48 1.88
C SER A 92 3.93 -1.16 2.45
N GLY A 93 5.12 -0.63 2.17
CA GLY A 93 6.38 -1.21 2.66
C GLY A 93 6.40 -1.36 4.19
N GLU A 94 6.70 -2.56 4.69
CA GLU A 94 6.70 -2.94 6.12
C GLU A 94 5.45 -2.44 6.88
N GLN A 95 4.26 -2.55 6.28
CA GLN A 95 3.00 -2.14 6.90
C GLN A 95 2.76 -2.85 8.23
N TYR A 96 2.71 -2.11 9.33
CA TYR A 96 2.44 -2.67 10.65
C TYR A 96 0.95 -2.99 10.83
N ILE A 97 0.63 -4.04 11.59
CA ILE A 97 -0.75 -4.49 11.83
C ILE A 97 -1.67 -3.40 12.42
N CYS A 98 -1.11 -2.48 13.22
CA CYS A 98 -1.85 -1.32 13.72
C CYS A 98 -2.26 -0.35 12.60
N GLN A 99 -1.43 -0.21 11.56
CA GLN A 99 -1.73 0.58 10.38
C GLN A 99 -2.78 -0.10 9.51
N SER A 100 -2.69 -1.41 9.30
CA SER A 100 -3.72 -2.19 8.59
C SER A 100 -5.10 -2.00 9.24
N TYR A 101 -5.19 -1.98 10.57
CA TYR A 101 -6.44 -1.68 11.29
C TYR A 101 -7.03 -0.30 10.93
N TYR A 102 -6.22 0.76 10.95
CA TYR A 102 -6.73 2.10 10.64
C TYR A 102 -6.96 2.32 9.14
N LEU A 103 -6.21 1.64 8.27
CA LEU A 103 -6.49 1.61 6.84
C LEU A 103 -7.83 0.92 6.53
N LEU A 104 -8.15 -0.16 7.25
CA LEU A 104 -9.46 -0.80 7.17
C LEU A 104 -10.57 0.13 7.67
N ARG A 105 -10.40 0.79 8.83
CA ARG A 105 -11.35 1.82 9.27
C ARG A 105 -11.53 2.93 8.23
N ASP A 106 -10.45 3.33 7.58
CA ASP A 106 -10.49 4.36 6.54
C ASP A 106 -11.27 3.90 5.29
N VAL A 107 -11.09 2.65 4.86
CA VAL A 107 -11.88 2.02 3.78
C VAL A 107 -13.38 2.02 4.13
N LEU A 108 -13.73 1.62 5.35
CA LEU A 108 -15.13 1.53 5.82
C LEU A 108 -15.87 2.87 5.89
N ARG A 109 -15.18 4.00 5.69
CA ARG A 109 -15.81 5.31 5.54
C ARG A 109 -16.42 5.53 4.16
N THR A 110 -16.00 4.76 3.16
CA THR A 110 -16.36 4.96 1.75
C THR A 110 -16.93 3.71 1.08
N GLU A 111 -16.49 2.53 1.46
CA GLU A 111 -17.00 1.26 0.93
C GLU A 111 -16.96 0.15 1.98
N THR A 112 -17.74 -0.92 1.79
CA THR A 112 -17.74 -2.10 2.66
C THR A 112 -17.50 -3.32 1.79
N PRO A 113 -16.27 -3.88 1.77
CA PRO A 113 -15.97 -5.07 0.98
C PRO A 113 -16.70 -6.29 1.55
N LYS A 114 -16.87 -7.33 0.73
CA LYS A 114 -17.39 -8.62 1.19
C LYS A 114 -16.31 -9.43 1.89
N VAL A 115 -15.07 -9.32 1.42
CA VAL A 115 -13.92 -10.05 1.94
C VAL A 115 -12.77 -9.09 2.22
N VAL A 116 -12.19 -9.22 3.41
CA VAL A 116 -10.90 -8.61 3.77
C VAL A 116 -9.85 -9.71 3.84
N VAL A 117 -8.76 -9.52 3.10
CA VAL A 117 -7.62 -10.43 3.09
C VAL A 117 -6.48 -9.76 3.85
N LEU A 118 -6.00 -10.39 4.92
CA LEU A 118 -4.89 -9.87 5.73
C LEU A 118 -3.66 -10.76 5.57
N SER A 119 -2.59 -10.20 5.01
CA SER A 119 -1.27 -10.83 5.07
C SER A 119 -0.80 -10.87 6.52
N ILE A 120 -0.47 -12.06 7.01
CA ILE A 120 -0.07 -12.26 8.41
C ILE A 120 1.40 -11.91 8.68
N HIS A 121 2.20 -11.62 7.65
CA HIS A 121 3.64 -11.33 7.79
C HIS A 121 3.89 -10.17 8.76
N ASN A 122 3.02 -9.16 8.74
CA ASN A 122 3.09 -8.00 9.62
C ASN A 122 2.96 -8.32 11.13
N LEU A 123 2.46 -9.50 11.53
CA LEU A 123 2.36 -9.92 12.93
C LEU A 123 3.72 -10.12 13.59
N GLN A 124 4.79 -10.27 12.81
CA GLN A 124 6.16 -10.37 13.31
C GLN A 124 6.65 -9.10 14.03
N HIS A 125 5.96 -7.97 13.81
CA HIS A 125 6.31 -6.67 14.38
C HIS A 125 5.29 -6.27 15.45
N ASP A 126 5.68 -6.38 16.72
CA ASP A 126 4.81 -5.95 17.82
C ASP A 126 4.58 -4.44 17.84
N VAL A 127 5.62 -3.66 17.53
CA VAL A 127 5.56 -2.19 17.50
C VAL A 127 6.21 -1.63 16.24
N PRO A 128 5.69 -0.51 15.73
CA PRO A 128 6.32 0.28 14.68
C PRO A 128 7.75 0.69 15.06
N ARG A 129 8.68 0.57 14.09
CA ARG A 129 10.12 0.74 14.37
C ARG A 129 10.87 1.66 13.40
N ASN A 130 10.24 2.05 12.29
CA ASN A 130 10.88 2.86 11.26
C ASN A 130 9.94 3.97 10.76
N GLU A 131 10.37 5.22 10.91
CA GLU A 131 9.63 6.39 10.43
C GLU A 131 9.36 6.31 8.92
N ALA A 132 10.30 5.83 8.10
CA ALA A 132 10.12 5.80 6.64
C ALA A 132 8.88 4.97 6.25
N TYR A 133 8.71 3.79 6.85
CA TYR A 133 7.54 2.93 6.62
C TYR A 133 6.26 3.53 7.21
N ASN A 134 6.34 4.17 8.39
CA ASN A 134 5.21 4.93 8.92
C ASN A 134 4.75 6.02 7.94
N ARG A 135 5.68 6.79 7.37
CA ARG A 135 5.39 7.88 6.42
C ARG A 135 4.79 7.33 5.12
N MET A 136 5.37 6.26 4.57
CA MET A 136 4.87 5.62 3.35
C MET A 136 3.42 5.17 3.50
N THR A 137 3.07 4.59 4.65
CA THR A 137 1.68 4.20 4.93
C THR A 137 0.78 5.40 5.18
N LEU A 138 1.22 6.40 5.97
CA LEU A 138 0.32 7.40 6.57
C LEU A 138 0.26 8.74 5.82
N ASP A 139 1.32 9.17 5.13
CA ASP A 139 1.37 10.50 4.51
C ASP A 139 0.31 10.61 3.39
N GLY A 140 0.11 9.54 2.62
CA GLY A 140 -0.91 9.44 1.58
C GLY A 140 -2.35 9.36 2.09
N MET A 141 -2.59 9.01 3.36
CA MET A 141 -3.95 8.91 3.92
C MET A 141 -4.67 10.27 3.89
N ARG A 142 -5.97 10.28 3.56
CA ARG A 142 -6.81 11.48 3.73
C ARG A 142 -6.98 11.81 5.21
N TRP A 143 -7.01 13.10 5.57
CA TRP A 143 -7.19 13.52 6.96
C TRP A 143 -8.53 13.04 7.53
N SER A 144 -8.46 12.39 8.68
CA SER A 144 -9.57 11.83 9.44
C SER A 144 -9.13 11.56 10.88
N GLN A 145 -10.07 11.23 11.76
CA GLN A 145 -9.71 10.75 13.09
C GLN A 145 -8.88 9.45 13.01
N ASP A 146 -9.17 8.58 12.05
CA ASP A 146 -8.41 7.34 11.83
C ASP A 146 -6.95 7.62 11.46
N LYS A 147 -6.68 8.60 10.59
CA LYS A 147 -5.30 9.02 10.29
C LYS A 147 -4.60 9.57 11.54
N VAL A 148 -5.29 10.38 12.34
CA VAL A 148 -4.72 10.93 13.58
C VAL A 148 -4.35 9.81 14.56
N ASP A 149 -5.27 8.87 14.77
CA ASP A 149 -5.05 7.72 15.65
C ASP A 149 -3.94 6.80 15.12
N ALA A 150 -3.90 6.56 13.81
CA ALA A 150 -2.87 5.78 13.14
C ALA A 150 -1.47 6.41 13.33
N ILE A 151 -1.34 7.72 13.17
CA ILE A 151 -0.09 8.45 13.44
C ILE A 151 0.31 8.26 14.89
N ASN A 152 -0.59 8.48 15.84
CA ASN A 152 -0.29 8.40 17.27
C ASN A 152 0.21 7.03 17.72
N VAL A 153 -0.30 5.95 17.13
CA VAL A 153 0.14 4.59 17.47
C VAL A 153 1.33 4.13 16.63
N SER A 154 1.63 4.81 15.53
CA SER A 154 2.73 4.46 14.62
C SER A 154 4.03 5.17 14.94
N MET A 155 3.97 6.40 15.44
CA MET A 155 5.17 7.20 15.71
C MET A 155 6.17 6.47 16.60
N THR A 156 7.40 6.36 16.10
CA THR A 156 8.56 6.04 16.92
C THR A 156 8.89 7.22 17.85
N LYS A 157 9.76 6.97 18.84
CA LYS A 157 10.16 7.97 19.84
C LYS A 157 10.78 9.25 19.26
N ASP A 158 11.35 9.18 18.06
CA ASP A 158 12.07 10.27 17.40
C ASP A 158 11.15 11.07 16.46
N GLU A 159 9.90 10.62 16.28
CA GLU A 159 8.90 11.27 15.45
C GLU A 159 8.05 12.28 16.24
N ASN A 160 7.47 13.23 15.51
CA ASN A 160 6.60 14.25 16.10
C ASN A 160 5.33 14.41 15.27
N PHE A 161 4.17 14.43 15.92
CA PHE A 161 2.87 14.59 15.26
C PHE A 161 2.80 15.84 14.36
N ALA A 162 3.40 16.95 14.79
CA ALA A 162 3.43 18.18 14.03
C ALA A 162 4.12 18.02 12.66
N SER A 163 5.08 17.09 12.53
CA SER A 163 5.73 16.79 11.25
C SER A 163 4.82 16.03 10.27
N TYR A 164 3.82 15.31 10.75
CA TYR A 164 2.76 14.74 9.91
C TYR A 164 1.77 15.81 9.43
N VAL A 165 1.51 16.83 10.25
CA VAL A 165 0.63 17.97 9.90
C VAL A 165 1.34 18.93 8.94
N PHE A 166 2.62 19.20 9.21
CA PHE A 166 3.49 20.08 8.44
C PHE A 166 4.73 19.30 7.95
N PRO A 167 4.62 18.47 6.90
CA PRO A 167 5.72 17.68 6.33
C PRO A 167 7.03 18.42 6.08
N ILE A 168 7.01 19.73 5.85
CA ILE A 168 8.24 20.52 5.73
C ILE A 168 9.14 20.42 6.98
N LEU A 169 8.57 20.19 8.17
CA LEU A 169 9.36 19.99 9.39
C LEU A 169 10.25 18.73 9.28
N ARG A 170 9.76 17.69 8.58
CA ARG A 170 10.50 16.45 8.34
C ARG A 170 11.41 16.52 7.12
N PHE A 171 10.97 17.18 6.05
CA PHE A 171 11.63 17.12 4.74
C PHE A 171 12.36 18.42 4.34
N HIS A 172 12.62 19.32 5.29
CA HIS A 172 13.27 20.61 5.00
C HIS A 172 14.69 20.48 4.42
N ASP A 173 15.37 19.36 4.67
CA ASP A 173 16.72 19.04 4.21
C ASP A 173 16.77 18.49 2.78
N ARG A 174 15.64 17.97 2.24
CA ARG A 174 15.55 17.44 0.86
C ARG A 174 15.75 18.48 -0.24
N TRP A 175 15.87 19.77 0.06
CA TRP A 175 16.04 20.83 -0.95
C TRP A 175 17.27 20.61 -1.85
N SER A 176 18.33 19.98 -1.32
CA SER A 176 19.54 19.63 -2.07
C SER A 176 19.45 18.33 -2.86
N GLU A 177 18.35 17.58 -2.69
CA GLU A 177 18.07 16.28 -3.30
C GLU A 177 16.95 16.37 -4.34
N LEU A 178 16.43 17.57 -4.62
CA LEU A 178 15.34 17.77 -5.55
C LEU A 178 15.77 17.45 -6.98
N THR A 179 14.92 16.70 -7.68
CA THR A 179 15.19 16.25 -9.05
C THR A 179 14.09 16.71 -9.99
N LYS A 180 14.23 16.43 -11.29
CA LYS A 180 13.22 16.80 -12.29
C LYS A 180 11.85 16.22 -11.94
N THR A 181 11.82 14.99 -11.43
CA THR A 181 10.65 14.28 -10.92
C THR A 181 9.89 15.09 -9.86
N ASP A 182 10.60 15.73 -8.91
CA ASP A 182 9.95 16.52 -7.85
C ASP A 182 9.20 17.74 -8.42
N PHE A 183 9.72 18.38 -9.46
CA PHE A 183 9.07 19.51 -10.12
C PHE A 183 7.92 19.08 -11.03
N GLU A 184 8.07 17.97 -11.75
CA GLU A 184 7.02 17.41 -12.61
C GLU A 184 5.79 16.99 -11.79
N HIS A 185 6.01 16.39 -10.61
CA HIS A 185 4.96 15.86 -9.75
C HIS A 185 4.63 16.71 -8.52
N VAL A 186 4.92 18.02 -8.57
CA VAL A 186 4.62 18.91 -7.44
C VAL A 186 3.11 19.10 -7.22
N PHE A 187 2.31 19.05 -8.30
CA PHE A 187 0.86 19.26 -8.26
C PHE A 187 0.03 18.00 -8.49
N SER A 188 0.56 17.02 -9.23
CA SER A 188 -0.12 15.78 -9.56
C SER A 188 0.87 14.63 -9.66
N LYS A 189 0.49 13.47 -9.13
CA LYS A 189 1.22 12.21 -9.27
C LYS A 189 0.51 11.32 -10.29
N ASP A 190 1.27 10.54 -11.01
CA ASP A 190 0.78 9.44 -11.81
C ASP A 190 0.48 8.22 -10.93
N ILE A 191 -0.38 7.34 -11.42
CA ILE A 191 -0.60 6.02 -10.82
C ILE A 191 0.60 5.16 -11.19
N THR A 192 1.17 4.48 -10.20
CA THR A 192 2.35 3.64 -10.35
C THR A 192 2.11 2.17 -9.99
N SER A 193 0.98 1.85 -9.35
CA SER A 193 0.54 0.49 -9.05
C SER A 193 -0.64 0.04 -9.92
N HIS A 194 -0.88 -1.27 -9.96
CA HIS A 194 -2.08 -1.84 -10.57
C HIS A 194 -3.09 -2.26 -9.50
N ASN A 195 -3.98 -1.33 -9.10
CA ASN A 195 -4.89 -1.49 -7.96
C ASN A 195 -4.14 -1.88 -6.67
N GLY A 196 -2.99 -1.24 -6.43
CA GLY A 196 -2.11 -1.53 -5.31
C GLY A 196 -1.09 -2.64 -5.55
N TYR A 197 -1.12 -3.37 -6.68
CA TYR A 197 -0.10 -4.36 -7.02
C TYR A 197 1.17 -3.71 -7.59
N TYR A 198 2.33 -4.12 -7.07
CA TYR A 198 3.64 -3.71 -7.57
C TYR A 198 4.17 -4.70 -8.61
N MET A 199 4.22 -4.26 -9.87
CA MET A 199 4.67 -5.11 -10.97
C MET A 199 6.19 -5.13 -11.14
N ARG A 200 6.74 -6.34 -11.19
CA ARG A 200 8.12 -6.63 -11.60
C ARG A 200 8.16 -7.79 -12.58
N CYS A 201 8.76 -7.59 -13.75
CA CYS A 201 8.89 -8.62 -14.79
C CYS A 201 10.27 -9.29 -14.84
N ASP A 202 11.25 -8.73 -14.14
CA ASP A 202 12.58 -9.29 -14.05
C ASP A 202 12.62 -10.59 -13.25
N ILE A 203 13.67 -11.37 -13.49
CA ILE A 203 13.86 -12.68 -12.89
C ILE A 203 15.18 -12.68 -12.13
N LYS A 204 15.11 -13.01 -10.85
CA LYS A 204 16.28 -13.32 -10.04
C LYS A 204 15.99 -14.57 -9.23
N PRO A 205 16.49 -15.73 -9.66
CA PRO A 205 16.18 -17.03 -9.07
C PRO A 205 16.48 -17.10 -7.58
N GLN A 206 15.61 -17.75 -6.81
CA GLN A 206 15.96 -18.21 -5.46
C GLN A 206 17.00 -19.32 -5.58
N THR A 207 18.22 -19.05 -5.10
CA THR A 207 19.33 -20.04 -5.15
C THR A 207 19.57 -20.74 -3.82
N LYS A 208 19.07 -20.16 -2.73
CA LYS A 208 19.17 -20.68 -1.37
C LYS A 208 18.06 -20.10 -0.52
N VAL A 209 17.54 -20.91 0.39
CA VAL A 209 16.70 -20.45 1.48
C VAL A 209 17.63 -20.00 2.61
N MET A 210 17.43 -18.77 3.09
CA MET A 210 18.21 -18.23 4.20
C MET A 210 17.55 -18.64 5.51
N PRO A 211 18.22 -19.41 6.39
CA PRO A 211 17.61 -19.81 7.66
C PRO A 211 17.39 -18.59 8.56
N SER A 212 16.22 -18.49 9.16
CA SER A 212 15.93 -17.50 10.20
C SER A 212 16.64 -17.89 11.52
N PRO A 213 17.33 -16.95 12.20
CA PRO A 213 17.92 -17.23 13.51
C PRO A 213 16.85 -17.65 14.54
N PRO A 214 17.11 -18.60 15.47
CA PRO A 214 16.10 -19.02 16.44
C PRO A 214 15.72 -17.88 17.39
N LEU A 215 14.43 -17.85 17.77
CA LEU A 215 13.89 -16.87 18.71
C LEU A 215 13.90 -17.38 20.16
N ILE A 216 13.89 -16.42 21.10
CA ILE A 216 13.72 -16.71 22.54
C ILE A 216 12.27 -17.15 22.84
N SER A 217 11.30 -16.54 22.16
CA SER A 217 9.89 -16.94 22.16
C SER A 217 9.34 -16.81 20.74
N TYR A 218 8.41 -17.71 20.40
CA TYR A 218 7.64 -17.67 19.16
C TYR A 218 6.24 -17.08 19.37
N ASP A 219 5.95 -16.57 20.57
CA ASP A 219 4.70 -15.85 20.81
C ASP A 219 4.72 -14.52 20.04
N PHE A 220 3.61 -14.20 19.39
CA PHE A 220 3.41 -12.85 18.87
C PHE A 220 3.29 -11.87 20.04
N GLY A 221 3.75 -10.64 19.82
CA GLY A 221 3.66 -9.61 20.84
C GLY A 221 2.21 -9.20 21.14
N GLU A 222 2.00 -8.64 22.33
CA GLU A 222 0.68 -8.28 22.83
C GLU A 222 -0.02 -7.22 21.96
N ASN A 223 0.73 -6.26 21.42
CA ASN A 223 0.16 -5.23 20.54
C ASN A 223 -0.25 -5.83 19.19
N ALA A 224 0.57 -6.72 18.64
CA ALA A 224 0.25 -7.40 17.38
C ALA A 224 -1.08 -8.18 17.49
N ILE A 225 -1.21 -9.00 18.54
CA ILE A 225 -2.44 -9.76 18.82
C ILE A 225 -3.62 -8.82 19.13
N ALA A 226 -3.40 -7.72 19.85
CA ALA A 226 -4.46 -6.75 20.14
C ALA A 226 -5.03 -6.12 18.85
N TYR A 227 -4.18 -5.77 17.88
CA TYR A 227 -4.64 -5.21 16.62
C TYR A 227 -5.23 -6.25 15.67
N LEU A 228 -4.71 -7.48 15.65
CA LEU A 228 -5.36 -8.59 14.94
C LEU A 228 -6.80 -8.81 15.45
N ASN A 229 -6.99 -8.80 16.78
CA ASN A 229 -8.32 -8.87 17.39
C ASN A 229 -9.22 -7.69 17.00
N LYS A 230 -8.67 -6.48 16.94
CA LYS A 230 -9.44 -5.30 16.50
C LYS A 230 -9.87 -5.40 15.04
N ILE A 231 -9.01 -5.90 14.15
CA ILE A 231 -9.35 -6.13 12.73
C ILE A 231 -10.45 -7.19 12.64
N ARG A 232 -10.28 -8.34 13.32
CA ARG A 232 -11.30 -9.40 13.37
C ARG A 232 -12.66 -8.88 13.82
N LEU A 233 -12.70 -8.19 14.95
CA LEU A 233 -13.95 -7.63 15.49
C LEU A 233 -14.56 -6.60 14.54
N LEU A 234 -13.74 -5.75 13.93
CA LEU A 234 -14.23 -4.76 12.99
C LEU A 234 -14.84 -5.41 11.74
N CYS A 235 -14.25 -6.47 11.21
CA CYS A 235 -14.83 -7.25 10.12
C CYS A 235 -16.15 -7.91 10.54
N GLU A 236 -16.18 -8.57 11.70
CA GLU A 236 -17.38 -9.22 12.27
C GLU A 236 -18.54 -8.23 12.45
N GLU A 237 -18.28 -7.06 13.04
CA GLU A 237 -19.27 -6.01 13.27
C GLU A 237 -19.88 -5.44 11.99
N ASN A 238 -19.15 -5.52 10.87
CA ASN A 238 -19.59 -5.00 9.57
C ASN A 238 -20.05 -6.12 8.60
N GLY A 239 -20.10 -7.38 9.04
CA GLY A 239 -20.51 -8.50 8.20
C GLY A 239 -19.52 -8.79 7.06
N ILE A 240 -18.23 -8.59 7.32
CA ILE A 240 -17.14 -8.79 6.37
C ILE A 240 -16.43 -10.10 6.71
N GLU A 241 -16.18 -10.92 5.69
CA GLU A 241 -15.40 -12.15 5.85
C GLU A 241 -13.91 -11.81 5.96
N LEU A 242 -13.26 -12.23 7.04
CA LEU A 242 -11.82 -12.05 7.23
C LEU A 242 -11.07 -13.34 6.89
N ILE A 243 -10.17 -13.25 5.91
CA ILE A 243 -9.24 -14.33 5.55
C ILE A 243 -7.83 -13.90 5.96
N LEU A 244 -7.16 -14.77 6.70
CA LEU A 244 -5.73 -14.65 7.00
C LEU A 244 -4.96 -15.40 5.91
N VAL A 245 -3.92 -14.79 5.35
CA VAL A 245 -3.10 -15.42 4.30
C VAL A 245 -1.63 -15.28 4.58
N ARG A 246 -0.87 -16.29 4.19
CA ARG A 246 0.59 -16.25 4.10
C ARG A 246 1.00 -16.47 2.65
N ALA A 247 1.73 -15.52 2.08
CA ALA A 247 2.28 -15.64 0.73
C ALA A 247 3.30 -16.80 0.67
N PRO A 248 3.50 -17.43 -0.49
CA PRO A 248 4.42 -18.56 -0.65
C PRO A 248 5.88 -18.09 -0.69
N ILE A 249 6.35 -17.46 0.39
CA ILE A 249 7.68 -16.86 0.51
C ILE A 249 8.37 -17.48 1.74
N GLU A 250 9.57 -18.03 1.53
CA GLU A 250 10.37 -18.70 2.56
C GLU A 250 11.43 -17.75 3.16
N TYR A 251 10.99 -16.61 3.69
CA TYR A 251 11.87 -15.65 4.35
C TYR A 251 11.26 -15.08 5.63
N GLY A 252 12.07 -14.97 6.68
CA GLY A 252 11.71 -14.20 7.88
C GLY A 252 10.56 -14.75 8.73
N TRP A 253 10.08 -15.97 8.45
CA TRP A 253 8.94 -16.58 9.13
C TRP A 253 9.30 -17.94 9.77
N TYR A 254 8.58 -18.33 10.83
CA TYR A 254 8.82 -19.57 11.58
C TYR A 254 7.57 -20.46 11.57
N GLU A 255 7.74 -21.78 11.47
CA GLU A 255 6.63 -22.76 11.52
C GLU A 255 5.77 -22.62 12.79
N GLN A 256 6.38 -22.23 13.92
CA GLN A 256 5.67 -21.97 15.17
C GLN A 256 4.69 -20.78 15.05
N TRP A 257 4.99 -19.81 14.20
CA TRP A 257 4.08 -18.71 13.92
C TRP A 257 2.88 -19.17 13.08
N ASP A 258 3.08 -20.10 12.13
CA ASP A 258 1.94 -20.72 11.42
C ASP A 258 1.03 -21.44 12.41
N ALA A 259 1.58 -22.30 13.28
CA ALA A 259 0.80 -23.01 14.29
C ALA A 259 0.03 -22.06 15.23
N ASN A 260 0.62 -20.91 15.55
CA ASN A 260 -0.05 -19.88 16.35
C ASN A 260 -1.22 -19.22 15.60
N VAL A 261 -1.06 -18.96 14.30
CA VAL A 261 -2.12 -18.39 13.46
C VAL A 261 -3.23 -19.42 13.20
N GLU A 262 -2.89 -20.68 12.94
CA GLU A 262 -3.86 -21.79 12.83
C GLU A 262 -4.73 -21.89 14.08
N LYS A 263 -4.11 -21.92 15.27
CA LYS A 263 -4.83 -21.94 16.54
C LYS A 263 -5.72 -20.71 16.73
N TYR A 264 -5.24 -19.53 16.35
CA TYR A 264 -6.04 -18.31 16.39
C TYR A 264 -7.24 -18.40 15.45
N ALA A 265 -7.04 -18.87 14.22
CA ALA A 265 -8.07 -19.04 13.21
C ALA A 265 -9.13 -20.07 13.66
N GLU A 266 -8.72 -21.23 14.18
CA GLU A 266 -9.61 -22.24 14.76
C GLU A 266 -10.44 -21.68 15.92
N GLN A 267 -9.82 -20.92 16.82
CA GLN A 267 -10.48 -20.34 17.99
C GLN A 267 -11.64 -19.41 17.59
N TYR A 268 -11.49 -18.67 16.50
CA TYR A 268 -12.46 -17.67 16.05
C TYR A 268 -13.21 -18.04 14.76
N GLY A 269 -13.02 -19.25 14.24
CA GLY A 269 -13.66 -19.71 13.01
C GLY A 269 -13.23 -18.94 11.76
N LEU A 270 -11.99 -18.45 11.71
CA LEU A 270 -11.45 -17.74 10.55
C LEU A 270 -10.86 -18.71 9.52
N THR A 271 -10.85 -18.29 8.26
CA THR A 271 -10.08 -18.97 7.22
C THR A 271 -8.62 -18.54 7.32
N TYR A 272 -7.70 -19.49 7.41
CA TYR A 272 -6.27 -19.26 7.24
C TYR A 272 -5.75 -20.07 6.05
N LEU A 273 -5.17 -19.38 5.06
CA LEU A 273 -4.54 -20.01 3.89
C LEU A 273 -3.04 -19.75 3.92
N ASN A 274 -2.28 -20.79 4.23
CA ASN A 274 -0.83 -20.78 4.08
C ASN A 274 -0.44 -21.24 2.67
N PHE A 275 -0.19 -20.29 1.75
CA PHE A 275 0.10 -20.64 0.35
C PHE A 275 1.44 -21.35 0.16
N CYS A 276 2.32 -21.36 1.17
CA CYS A 276 3.51 -22.22 1.16
C CYS A 276 3.16 -23.71 1.01
N ASP A 277 2.00 -24.13 1.52
CA ASP A 277 1.55 -25.54 1.45
C ASP A 277 0.99 -25.92 0.06
N TYR A 278 0.78 -24.93 -0.81
CA TYR A 278 0.14 -25.08 -2.13
C TYR A 278 1.06 -24.71 -3.30
N VAL A 279 2.36 -24.48 -3.06
CA VAL A 279 3.35 -24.04 -4.09
C VAL A 279 3.30 -24.91 -5.35
N ASP A 280 3.33 -26.23 -5.19
CA ASP A 280 3.30 -27.19 -6.30
C ASP A 280 1.94 -27.16 -7.05
N GLU A 281 0.83 -26.98 -6.33
CA GLU A 281 -0.51 -26.92 -6.91
C GLU A 281 -0.74 -25.62 -7.69
N ILE A 282 -0.22 -24.50 -7.17
CA ILE A 282 -0.22 -23.19 -7.84
C ILE A 282 0.73 -23.22 -9.05
N GLY A 283 1.75 -24.08 -9.02
CA GLY A 283 2.77 -24.19 -10.06
C GLY A 283 3.82 -23.07 -9.98
N ILE A 284 4.12 -22.60 -8.76
CA ILE A 284 5.17 -21.62 -8.52
C ILE A 284 6.54 -22.28 -8.65
N ASP A 285 7.37 -21.70 -9.52
CA ASP A 285 8.77 -22.07 -9.70
C ASP A 285 9.64 -20.91 -9.22
N MET A 286 10.20 -21.03 -8.01
CA MET A 286 11.04 -20.00 -7.39
C MET A 286 12.30 -19.64 -8.21
N SER A 287 12.66 -20.45 -9.22
CA SER A 287 13.76 -20.13 -10.12
C SER A 287 13.41 -19.11 -11.21
N VAL A 288 12.12 -18.93 -11.53
CA VAL A 288 11.66 -18.02 -12.59
C VAL A 288 10.55 -17.07 -12.15
N ASP A 289 9.86 -17.36 -11.05
CA ASP A 289 8.70 -16.60 -10.57
C ASP A 289 9.05 -15.57 -9.48
N THR A 290 10.33 -15.24 -9.32
CA THR A 290 10.82 -14.29 -8.31
C THR A 290 11.78 -13.28 -8.95
N TYR A 291 11.81 -12.05 -8.43
CA TYR A 291 12.67 -10.97 -8.99
C TYR A 291 13.81 -10.53 -8.06
N ASP A 292 13.90 -11.10 -6.85
CA ASP A 292 14.88 -10.68 -5.84
C ASP A 292 15.51 -11.82 -5.03
N ALA A 293 15.68 -12.98 -5.66
CA ALA A 293 16.22 -14.21 -5.05
C ALA A 293 15.28 -14.87 -4.03
N GLY A 294 13.98 -14.82 -4.31
CA GLY A 294 12.94 -15.52 -3.55
C GLY A 294 12.40 -14.79 -2.33
N LEU A 295 12.60 -13.47 -2.24
CA LEU A 295 11.93 -12.67 -1.22
C LEU A 295 10.54 -12.25 -1.69
N HIS A 296 10.35 -12.00 -2.99
CA HIS A 296 9.06 -11.63 -3.55
C HIS A 296 8.80 -12.29 -4.91
N LEU A 297 7.52 -12.47 -5.21
CA LEU A 297 7.07 -12.95 -6.50
C LEU A 297 7.22 -11.85 -7.56
N ASN A 298 7.58 -12.26 -8.77
CA ASN A 298 7.45 -11.40 -9.94
C ASN A 298 6.04 -11.57 -10.56
N ILE A 299 5.80 -10.92 -11.69
CA ILE A 299 4.51 -10.96 -12.39
C ILE A 299 4.01 -12.39 -12.66
N TYR A 300 4.90 -13.31 -13.02
CA TYR A 300 4.53 -14.69 -13.35
C TYR A 300 4.06 -15.46 -12.11
N GLY A 301 4.78 -15.33 -11.00
CA GLY A 301 4.38 -15.92 -9.72
C GLY A 301 3.10 -15.31 -9.18
N ALA A 302 3.00 -13.98 -9.20
CA ALA A 302 1.85 -13.26 -8.70
C ALA A 302 0.57 -13.58 -9.50
N GLU A 303 0.65 -13.69 -10.83
CA GLU A 303 -0.47 -14.10 -11.66
C GLU A 303 -0.93 -15.53 -11.37
N LYS A 304 -0.01 -16.49 -11.17
CA LYS A 304 -0.34 -17.87 -10.81
C LYS A 304 -1.05 -17.95 -9.46
N LEU A 305 -0.49 -17.30 -8.43
CA LEU A 305 -1.10 -17.25 -7.11
C LEU A 305 -2.49 -16.57 -7.16
N SER A 306 -2.61 -15.51 -7.94
CA SER A 306 -3.88 -14.79 -8.10
C SER A 306 -4.95 -15.59 -8.83
N SER A 307 -4.55 -16.37 -9.83
CA SER A 307 -5.44 -17.31 -10.50
C SER A 307 -5.97 -18.36 -9.51
N TYR A 308 -5.07 -18.96 -8.73
CA TYR A 308 -5.43 -19.97 -7.73
C TYR A 308 -6.33 -19.40 -6.63
N PHE A 309 -5.95 -18.26 -6.04
CA PHE A 309 -6.71 -17.65 -4.95
C PHE A 309 -8.03 -17.04 -5.45
N GLY A 310 -8.05 -16.46 -6.65
CA GLY A 310 -9.27 -15.95 -7.27
C GLY A 310 -10.32 -17.05 -7.46
N LYS A 311 -9.90 -18.25 -7.88
CA LYS A 311 -10.76 -19.43 -7.94
C LYS A 311 -11.33 -19.80 -6.58
N TYR A 312 -10.46 -19.90 -5.55
CA TYR A 312 -10.89 -20.18 -4.19
C TYR A 312 -11.96 -19.18 -3.72
N LEU A 313 -11.74 -17.89 -3.98
CA LEU A 313 -12.63 -16.82 -3.57
C LEU A 313 -14.04 -16.95 -4.20
N VAL A 314 -14.15 -17.20 -5.51
CA VAL A 314 -15.47 -17.38 -6.16
C VAL A 314 -16.16 -18.70 -5.80
N GLU A 315 -15.41 -19.71 -5.36
CA GLU A 315 -15.97 -20.99 -4.91
C GLU A 315 -16.53 -20.91 -3.47
N HIS A 316 -15.99 -20.02 -2.64
CA HIS A 316 -16.33 -19.94 -1.20
C HIS A 316 -17.13 -18.69 -0.81
N TYR A 317 -17.13 -17.63 -1.61
CA TYR A 317 -17.79 -16.37 -1.29
C TYR A 317 -18.69 -15.90 -2.45
N ASP A 318 -19.79 -15.24 -2.10
CA ASP A 318 -20.74 -14.67 -3.07
C ASP A 318 -20.21 -13.35 -3.65
N LEU A 319 -19.23 -13.44 -4.54
CA LEU A 319 -18.60 -12.30 -5.19
C LEU A 319 -19.33 -11.90 -6.49
N THR A 320 -19.33 -10.61 -6.78
CA THR A 320 -19.93 -10.08 -8.01
C THR A 320 -18.97 -10.29 -9.17
N ASP A 321 -19.45 -10.85 -10.29
CA ASP A 321 -18.70 -10.84 -11.54
C ASP A 321 -18.82 -9.46 -12.21
N TYR A 322 -17.87 -8.58 -11.90
CA TYR A 322 -17.87 -7.19 -12.38
C TYR A 322 -17.58 -7.03 -13.87
N ARG A 323 -17.22 -8.09 -14.59
CA ARG A 323 -17.16 -8.07 -16.07
C ARG A 323 -18.54 -7.88 -16.68
N THR A 324 -19.58 -8.26 -15.95
CA THR A 324 -20.98 -8.11 -16.37
C THR A 324 -21.56 -6.72 -16.04
N VAL A 325 -20.81 -5.87 -15.33
CA VAL A 325 -21.21 -4.51 -14.93
C VAL A 325 -20.54 -3.50 -15.86
N PRO A 326 -21.24 -2.93 -16.87
CA PRO A 326 -20.58 -2.19 -17.95
C PRO A 326 -19.73 -0.99 -17.51
N ALA A 327 -20.16 -0.28 -16.47
CA ALA A 327 -19.40 0.85 -15.94
C ALA A 327 -18.09 0.43 -15.29
N VAL A 328 -18.07 -0.70 -14.57
CA VAL A 328 -16.86 -1.24 -13.94
C VAL A 328 -15.96 -1.89 -14.99
N ALA A 329 -16.52 -2.64 -15.93
CA ALA A 329 -15.78 -3.22 -17.05
C ALA A 329 -15.04 -2.18 -17.89
N ALA A 330 -15.66 -1.03 -18.17
CA ALA A 330 -15.02 0.05 -18.91
C ALA A 330 -13.83 0.69 -18.17
N GLU A 331 -13.83 0.70 -16.84
CA GLU A 331 -12.65 1.14 -16.06
C GLU A 331 -11.57 0.06 -16.07
N TYR A 332 -11.92 -1.20 -15.81
CA TYR A 332 -10.96 -2.30 -15.87
C TYR A 332 -10.34 -2.51 -17.26
N GLU A 333 -11.02 -2.18 -18.36
CA GLU A 333 -10.40 -2.17 -19.70
C GLU A 333 -9.20 -1.21 -19.77
N LYS A 334 -9.25 -0.08 -19.06
CA LYS A 334 -8.13 0.87 -18.96
C LYS A 334 -7.05 0.32 -18.05
N ASP A 335 -7.42 -0.29 -16.93
CA ASP A 335 -6.48 -0.85 -15.96
C ASP A 335 -5.72 -2.05 -16.55
N ILE A 336 -6.40 -2.92 -17.29
CA ILE A 336 -5.81 -4.03 -18.05
C ILE A 336 -4.88 -3.48 -19.13
N LYS A 337 -5.27 -2.42 -19.84
CA LYS A 337 -4.38 -1.80 -20.82
C LYS A 337 -3.12 -1.26 -20.15
N PHE A 338 -3.26 -0.54 -19.03
CA PHE A 338 -2.14 -0.01 -18.26
C PHE A 338 -1.22 -1.12 -17.74
N TYR A 339 -1.79 -2.22 -17.25
CA TYR A 339 -1.07 -3.43 -16.84
C TYR A 339 -0.24 -4.03 -17.96
N ASN A 340 -0.85 -4.23 -19.13
CA ASN A 340 -0.15 -4.79 -20.28
C ASN A 340 0.91 -3.84 -20.83
N ASP A 341 0.63 -2.54 -20.92
CA ASP A 341 1.59 -1.53 -21.38
C ASP A 341 2.84 -1.50 -20.47
N MET A 342 2.66 -1.53 -19.15
CA MET A 342 3.79 -1.54 -18.19
C MET A 342 4.58 -2.85 -18.29
N ARG A 343 3.91 -4.00 -18.36
CA ARG A 343 4.58 -5.30 -18.54
C ARG A 343 5.43 -5.29 -19.80
N ASP A 344 4.85 -4.89 -20.92
CA ASP A 344 5.53 -4.91 -22.22
C ASP A 344 6.72 -3.94 -22.24
N ASP A 345 6.64 -2.80 -21.55
CA ASP A 345 7.76 -1.87 -21.39
C ASP A 345 8.89 -2.44 -20.50
N GLN A 346 8.55 -3.07 -19.38
CA GLN A 346 9.54 -3.77 -18.54
C GLN A 346 10.25 -4.89 -19.31
N LEU A 347 9.50 -5.69 -20.08
CA LEU A 347 10.07 -6.75 -20.92
C LEU A 347 10.97 -6.19 -22.02
N ARG A 348 10.58 -5.06 -22.63
CA ARG A 348 11.42 -4.33 -23.60
C ARG A 348 12.73 -3.87 -22.96
N GLU A 349 12.72 -3.30 -21.76
CA GLU A 349 13.95 -2.90 -21.06
C GLU A 349 14.87 -4.09 -20.75
N ILE A 350 14.29 -5.22 -20.32
CA ILE A 350 15.05 -6.45 -20.07
C ILE A 350 15.67 -6.97 -21.36
N GLU A 351 14.95 -6.95 -22.49
CA GLU A 351 15.49 -7.37 -23.79
C GLU A 351 16.60 -6.42 -24.29
N GLU A 352 16.42 -5.11 -24.14
CA GLU A 352 17.34 -4.09 -24.65
C GLU A 352 18.60 -3.93 -23.78
N TYR A 353 18.44 -3.96 -22.45
CA TYR A 353 19.48 -3.62 -21.48
C TYR A 353 19.96 -4.80 -20.62
N GLY A 354 19.22 -5.92 -20.61
CA GLY A 354 19.48 -7.06 -19.72
C GLY A 354 19.02 -6.83 -18.27
N GLU A 355 18.42 -5.68 -17.97
CA GLU A 355 17.95 -5.28 -16.64
C GLU A 355 16.87 -4.19 -16.76
N LEU A 356 16.10 -4.00 -15.70
CA LEU A 356 15.19 -2.85 -15.59
C LEU A 356 15.99 -1.59 -15.22
N ARG A 357 15.75 -0.51 -15.97
CA ARG A 357 16.39 0.81 -15.74
C ARG A 357 15.41 1.87 -15.29
N SER A 358 14.16 1.77 -15.72
CA SER A 358 13.11 2.74 -15.37
C SER A 358 12.28 2.28 -14.15
N TYR A 359 12.42 1.03 -13.73
CA TYR A 359 11.61 0.39 -12.70
C TYR A 359 12.50 -0.16 -11.56
N GLY A 360 11.89 -0.35 -10.40
CA GLY A 360 12.59 -0.85 -9.20
C GLY A 360 13.25 0.25 -8.38
N ALA A 361 13.73 -0.12 -7.20
CA ALA A 361 14.39 0.80 -6.27
C ALA A 361 15.62 1.52 -6.86
N ASN A 362 16.24 0.94 -7.89
CA ASN A 362 17.42 1.49 -8.57
C ASN A 362 17.07 2.24 -9.88
N ALA A 363 15.80 2.59 -10.09
CA ALA A 363 15.36 3.30 -11.28
C ALA A 363 16.16 4.60 -11.50
N ILE A 364 16.64 4.80 -12.72
CA ILE A 364 17.49 5.93 -13.09
C ILE A 364 16.62 7.17 -13.31
N GLU A 365 17.01 8.27 -12.67
CA GLU A 365 16.48 9.59 -12.99
C GLU A 365 17.23 10.16 -14.20
N ASN A 366 16.50 10.35 -15.31
CA ASN A 366 17.01 10.91 -16.56
C ASN A 366 16.87 12.43 -16.62
#